data_AF-A0A1G9GA58-F1
#
_entry.id   AF-A0A1G9GA58-F1
#
_cell.length_a   1.000
_cell.length_b   1.000
_cell.length_c   1.000
_cell.angle_alpha   90.00
_cell.angle_beta   90.00
_cell.angle_gamma   90.00
#
_symmetry.space_group_name_H-M   'P 1'
#
loop_
_entity.id
_entity.type
_entity.pdbx_description
1 polymer ?
#
loop_
_entity_poly.entity_id
_entity_poly.type
_entity_poly.pdbx_seq_one_letter_code
_entity_poly.pdbx_strand_id
1 'polypeptide(L)'
;MNLNFNSALFEKERVIVVEMETVKLSAIVMRWYPDMIPFLKQDELNSVIVLRDGLSILEPEDAMDIIHYSICEHQNSAYLQ
;
A
#
# COMPACT_ATOMS: atom_id res chain seq x y z
N MET A 1 34.73 23.92 -30.70
CA MET A 1 33.35 24.39 -30.47
C MET A 1 32.98 24.00 -29.04
N ASN A 2 32.95 24.97 -28.12
CA ASN A 2 32.47 24.76 -26.75
C ASN A 2 31.01 25.19 -26.72
N LEU A 3 30.11 24.25 -26.46
CA LEU A 3 28.71 24.54 -26.15
C LEU A 3 28.65 24.98 -24.69
N ASN A 4 28.47 26.28 -24.46
CA ASN A 4 28.07 26.79 -23.16
C ASN A 4 26.66 26.28 -22.87
N PHE A 5 26.56 25.23 -22.07
CA PHE A 5 25.28 24.83 -21.50
C PHE A 5 24.90 25.85 -20.43
N ASN A 6 23.91 26.69 -20.77
CA ASN A 6 23.31 27.63 -19.85
C ASN A 6 22.83 26.89 -18.59
N SER A 7 23.45 27.18 -17.45
CA SER A 7 23.10 26.64 -16.12
C SER A 7 21.80 27.23 -15.56
N ALA A 8 20.92 27.77 -16.41
CA ALA A 8 19.70 28.48 -16.03
C ALA A 8 18.42 27.65 -16.29
N LEU A 9 18.54 26.36 -16.56
CA LEU A 9 17.40 25.48 -16.87
C LEU A 9 17.32 24.28 -15.91
N PHE A 10 17.23 24.55 -14.62
CA PHE A 10 16.66 23.60 -13.65
C PHE A 10 15.81 24.40 -12.68
N GLU A 11 14.61 24.75 -13.14
CA GLU A 11 13.52 25.13 -12.25
C GLU A 11 13.24 23.94 -11.33
N LYS A 12 13.81 24.03 -10.13
CA LYS A 12 13.57 23.29 -8.89
C LYS A 12 12.38 22.31 -8.92
N GLU A 13 12.56 21.17 -9.58
CA GLU A 13 11.64 20.05 -9.52
C GLU A 13 11.67 19.54 -8.07
N ARG A 14 10.57 19.72 -7.33
CA ARG A 14 10.47 19.17 -5.98
C ARG A 14 10.36 17.66 -6.10
N VAL A 15 11.47 16.97 -5.89
CA VAL A 15 11.45 15.51 -5.68
C VAL A 15 10.76 15.27 -4.33
N ILE A 16 9.52 14.77 -4.36
CA ILE A 16 8.81 14.31 -3.16
C ILE A 16 9.22 12.85 -2.96
N VAL A 17 10.08 12.59 -1.98
CA VAL A 17 10.39 11.22 -1.55
C VAL A 17 9.27 10.78 -0.62
N VAL A 18 8.59 9.69 -0.97
CA VAL A 18 7.51 9.11 -0.19
C VAL A 18 7.97 7.76 0.36
N GLU A 19 7.85 7.56 1.68
CA GLU A 19 8.36 6.37 2.37
C GLU A 19 7.36 5.21 2.30
N MET A 20 7.62 4.23 1.44
CA MET A 20 6.75 3.07 1.31
C MET A 20 7.00 2.04 2.43
N GLU A 21 5.95 1.60 3.12
CA GLU A 21 5.99 0.50 4.08
C GLU A 21 5.30 -0.74 3.50
N THR A 22 5.92 -1.90 3.61
CA THR A 22 5.31 -3.17 3.17
C THR A 22 4.90 -3.99 4.38
N VAL A 23 3.60 -4.31 4.48
CA VAL A 23 3.01 -5.07 5.59
C VAL A 23 2.17 -6.23 5.08
N LYS A 24 1.86 -7.19 5.95
CA LYS A 24 0.85 -8.20 5.67
C LYS A 24 -0.55 -7.66 5.96
N LEU A 25 -1.56 -8.15 5.25
CA LEU A 25 -2.95 -7.84 5.57
C LEU A 25 -3.29 -8.17 7.03
N SER A 26 -2.73 -9.27 7.56
CA SER A 26 -2.88 -9.63 8.98
C SER A 26 -2.46 -8.51 9.95
N ALA A 27 -1.46 -7.70 9.60
CA ALA A 27 -1.02 -6.59 10.45
C ALA A 27 -2.04 -5.44 10.47
N ILE A 28 -2.67 -5.16 9.32
CA ILE A 28 -3.74 -4.17 9.20
C ILE A 28 -4.98 -4.63 9.98
N VAL A 29 -5.41 -5.88 9.76
CA VAL A 29 -6.57 -6.46 10.43
C VAL A 29 -6.35 -6.51 11.94
N MET A 30 -5.18 -6.97 12.41
CA MET A 30 -4.88 -7.04 13.85
C MET A 30 -4.90 -5.67 14.54
N ARG A 31 -4.54 -4.60 13.81
CA ARG A 31 -4.53 -3.23 14.35
C ARG A 31 -5.93 -2.63 14.46
N TRP A 32 -6.75 -2.79 13.41
CA TRP A 32 -8.03 -2.05 13.30
C TRP A 32 -9.26 -2.90 13.56
N TYR A 33 -9.24 -4.16 13.13
CA TYR A 33 -10.40 -5.07 13.17
C TYR A 33 -9.98 -6.50 13.58
N PRO A 34 -9.38 -6.69 14.77
CA PRO A 34 -8.84 -7.99 15.18
C PRO A 34 -9.90 -9.08 15.22
N ASP A 35 -11.15 -8.71 15.47
CA ASP A 35 -12.29 -9.62 15.48
C ASP A 35 -12.56 -10.25 14.10
N MET A 36 -12.03 -9.70 13.01
CA MET A 36 -12.14 -10.28 11.66
C MET A 36 -11.16 -11.44 11.42
N ILE A 37 -10.07 -11.54 12.19
CA ILE A 37 -9.00 -12.56 11.98
C ILE A 37 -9.57 -13.99 11.83
N PRO A 38 -10.51 -14.47 12.69
CA PRO A 38 -11.01 -15.83 12.58
C PRO A 38 -11.86 -16.10 11.33
N PHE A 39 -12.32 -15.06 10.64
CA PHE A 39 -13.22 -15.15 9.50
C PHE A 39 -12.49 -15.02 8.15
N LEU A 40 -11.21 -14.67 8.18
CA LEU A 40 -10.37 -14.53 6.99
C LEU A 40 -9.55 -15.79 6.75
N LYS A 41 -9.30 -16.11 5.48
CA LYS A 41 -8.45 -17.25 5.13
C LYS A 41 -6.98 -16.90 5.32
N GLN A 42 -6.16 -17.93 5.53
CA GLN A 42 -4.74 -17.75 5.82
C GLN A 42 -3.95 -17.13 4.64
N ASP A 43 -4.35 -17.45 3.41
CA ASP A 43 -3.85 -16.86 2.17
C ASP A 43 -4.24 -15.38 2.04
N GLU A 44 -5.50 -15.03 2.31
CA GLU A 44 -5.96 -13.62 2.37
C GLU A 44 -5.15 -12.82 3.41
N LEU A 45 -4.97 -13.35 4.62
CA LEU A 45 -4.19 -12.72 5.69
C LEU A 45 -2.71 -12.54 5.34
N ASN A 46 -2.16 -13.38 4.45
CA ASN A 46 -0.76 -13.31 4.02
C ASN A 46 -0.54 -12.36 2.83
N SER A 47 -1.60 -11.70 2.33
CA SER A 47 -1.49 -10.70 1.26
C SER A 47 -0.49 -9.61 1.64
N VAL A 48 0.36 -9.25 0.68
CA VAL A 48 1.37 -8.19 0.83
C VAL A 48 0.73 -6.86 0.42
N ILE A 49 0.71 -5.91 1.35
CA ILE A 49 0.14 -4.58 1.15
C ILE A 49 1.27 -3.56 1.23
N VAL A 50 1.32 -2.66 0.24
CA VAL A 50 2.26 -1.53 0.21
C VAL A 50 1.52 -0.27 0.61
N LEU A 51 1.88 0.29 1.76
CA LEU A 51 1.33 1.53 2.31
C LEU A 51 2.26 2.70 2.00
N ARG A 52 1.67 3.82 1.60
CA ARG A 52 2.41 5.01 1.18
C ARG A 52 3.05 5.77 2.34
N ASP A 53 2.35 5.87 3.45
CA ASP A 53 2.72 6.70 4.59
C ASP A 53 2.86 5.85 5.88
N GLY A 54 2.77 4.53 5.71
CA GLY A 54 2.92 3.54 6.76
C GLY A 54 1.65 3.18 7.53
N LEU A 55 1.74 2.09 8.30
CA LEU A 55 0.64 1.53 9.09
C LEU A 55 0.27 2.42 10.28
N SER A 56 1.20 3.24 10.77
CA SER A 56 0.99 4.07 11.95
C SER A 56 -0.07 5.14 11.78
N ILE A 57 -0.21 5.67 10.56
CA ILE A 57 -1.15 6.77 10.25
C ILE A 57 -2.37 6.32 9.43
N LEU A 58 -2.43 5.04 9.06
CA LEU A 58 -3.57 4.47 8.34
C LEU A 58 -4.84 4.65 9.18
N GLU A 59 -5.90 5.23 8.61
CA GLU A 59 -7.16 5.42 9.32
C GLU A 59 -8.02 4.13 9.27
N PRO A 60 -8.95 3.91 10.23
CA PRO A 60 -9.82 2.74 10.23
C PRO A 60 -10.59 2.57 8.91
N GLU A 61 -11.14 3.66 8.37
CA GLU A 61 -11.93 3.67 7.15
C GLU A 61 -11.09 3.19 5.95
N ASP A 62 -9.90 3.74 5.78
CA ASP A 62 -8.94 3.30 4.75
C ASP A 62 -8.51 1.85 4.96
N ALA A 63 -8.31 1.43 6.21
CA ALA A 63 -7.97 0.05 6.53
C ALA A 63 -9.07 -0.93 6.10
N MET A 64 -10.35 -0.59 6.31
CA MET A 64 -11.48 -1.40 5.86
C MET A 64 -11.51 -1.53 4.33
N ASP A 65 -11.29 -0.43 3.60
CA ASP A 65 -11.25 -0.43 2.14
C ASP A 65 -10.11 -1.32 1.61
N ILE A 66 -8.92 -1.25 2.22
CA ILE A 66 -7.80 -2.14 1.89
C ILE A 66 -8.16 -3.60 2.16
N ILE A 67 -8.78 -3.91 3.30
CA ILE A 67 -9.19 -5.28 3.66
C ILE A 67 -10.17 -5.83 2.63
N HIS A 68 -11.22 -5.08 2.31
CA HIS A 68 -12.19 -5.49 1.30
C HIS A 68 -11.55 -5.68 -0.08
N TYR A 69 -10.72 -4.74 -0.52
CA TYR A 69 -10.05 -4.84 -1.81
C TYR A 69 -9.14 -6.08 -1.88
N SER A 70 -8.32 -6.30 -0.85
CA SER A 70 -7.40 -7.44 -0.78
C SER A 70 -8.13 -8.79 -0.83
N ILE A 71 -9.27 -8.91 -0.14
CA ILE A 71 -10.10 -10.13 -0.14
C ILE A 71 -10.73 -10.35 -1.51
N CYS A 72 -11.34 -9.31 -2.09
CA CYS A 72 -11.99 -9.39 -3.39
C CYS A 72 -11.02 -9.73 -4.53
N GLU A 73 -9.79 -9.20 -4.53
CA GLU A 73 -8.78 -9.55 -5.52
C GLU A 73 -8.38 -11.03 -5.44
N HIS A 74 -8.17 -11.57 -4.24
CA HIS A 74 -7.85 -12.99 -4.08
C HIS A 74 -8.98 -13.90 -4.57
N GLN A 75 -10.22 -13.48 -4.34
CA GLN A 75 -11.39 -14.23 -4.80
C GLN A 75 -11.54 -14.13 -6.33
N ASN A 76 -11.36 -12.96 -6.92
CA ASN A 76 -11.41 -12.78 -8.38
C ASN A 76 -10.30 -13.55 -9.10
N SER A 77 -9.09 -13.58 -8.54
CA SER A 77 -7.99 -14.39 -9.09
C SER A 77 -8.30 -15.90 -9.04
N ALA A 78 -9.05 -16.38 -8.04
CA ALA A 78 -9.43 -17.78 -7.95
C ALA A 78 -10.50 -18.19 -8.98
N TYR A 79 -11.33 -17.26 -9.45
CA TYR A 79 -12.34 -17.52 -10.49
C TYR A 79 -11.78 -17.44 -11.93
N LEU A 80 -10.57 -16.89 -12.11
CA LEU A 80 -9.93 -16.73 -13.42
C LEU A 80 -8.93 -17.85 -13.76
N GLN A 81 -8.87 -18.93 -12.97
CA GLN A 81 -8.05 -20.14 -13.22
C GLN A 81 -8.89 -21.29 -13.76
#